data_AF-A0A7X7IS26-F1
#
_entry.id   AF-A0A7X7IS26-F1
#
_cell.length_a   1.000
_cell.length_b   1.000
_cell.length_c   1.000
_cell.angle_alpha   90.00
_cell.angle_beta   90.00
_cell.angle_gamma   90.00
#
_symmetry.space_group_name_H-M   'P 1'
#
loop_
_entity.id
_entity.type
_entity.pdbx_description
1 polymer ?
#
loop_
_entity_poly.entity_id
_entity_poly.type
_entity_poly.pdbx_seq_one_letter_code
_entity_poly.pdbx_strand_id
1 'polypeptide(L)'
;MSDRRTNLSEHEFGRREFLARAAIGGGVLALGSLPSSRGAARAESVSASGPEWLLQRRQRTPLTPAPRVIETRHIRLCYNPERYCGHPRQGVFRYFGNGEIIVGHNHAPCEYKKVMDARHGVGGYHSRAKLLLQRSLDGGQTWPEDQEVVVYDETISPEAKRAFLFQKDAPRDECDMFRRESVFFFGRTFLPERGKKEVCFALRSVDKGRTWEKTPTIIEHPDGPEVHVHKDCHPVARMPDRKTLLAAMSITATGAGVAIFASTDNGLTWRYRADAVKDISQMGRFTYAGLLLLPDGRLQCYALHISPIDPWKVDGAKDAICVCNSTDGGRTWSDPAPIVGKGGDCWKKLGDK
;
A
#
# COMPACT_ATOMS: atom_id res chain seq x y z
N MET A 1 -40.68 31.25 23.72
CA MET A 1 -40.36 29.81 23.54
C MET A 1 -39.33 29.73 22.44
N SER A 2 -38.07 29.50 22.80
CA SER A 2 -36.90 29.60 21.92
C SER A 2 -36.26 28.21 21.79
N ASP A 3 -36.06 27.81 20.54
CA ASP A 3 -35.54 26.53 20.08
C ASP A 3 -34.07 26.33 20.45
N ARG A 4 -33.75 25.18 21.05
CA ARG A 4 -32.36 24.73 21.26
C ARG A 4 -31.86 24.03 20.00
N ARG A 5 -31.10 24.74 19.15
CA ARG A 5 -30.11 24.12 18.26
C ARG A 5 -28.80 23.96 19.02
N THR A 6 -28.39 22.71 19.22
CA THR A 6 -27.10 22.34 19.79
C THR A 6 -25.97 22.67 18.81
N ASN A 7 -25.06 23.55 19.24
CA ASN A 7 -23.79 23.86 18.60
C ASN A 7 -22.88 22.61 18.59
N LEU A 8 -22.78 21.94 17.43
CA LEU A 8 -21.59 21.13 17.12
C LEU A 8 -20.50 22.13 16.72
N SER A 9 -19.54 22.31 17.63
CA SER A 9 -18.52 23.36 17.56
C SER A 9 -17.46 23.07 16.49
N GLU A 10 -16.89 24.16 15.97
CA GLU A 10 -15.79 24.26 14.99
C GLU A 10 -14.56 23.38 15.30
N HIS A 11 -14.48 22.83 16.52
CA HIS A 11 -13.45 21.90 16.98
C HIS A 11 -13.46 20.53 16.30
N GLU A 12 -14.63 20.01 15.88
CA GLU A 12 -14.71 18.73 15.14
C GLU A 12 -14.29 18.88 13.67
N PHE A 13 -14.51 20.07 13.09
CA PHE A 13 -14.16 20.36 11.70
C PHE A 13 -12.64 20.45 11.53
N GLY A 14 -11.95 21.15 12.44
CA GLY A 14 -10.49 21.24 12.43
C GLY A 14 -9.75 19.91 12.61
N ARG A 15 -10.34 18.96 13.35
CA ARG A 15 -9.73 17.63 13.59
C ARG A 15 -9.83 16.71 12.37
N ARG A 16 -10.90 16.83 11.57
CA ARG A 16 -11.07 16.08 10.31
C ARG A 16 -10.16 16.60 9.20
N GLU A 17 -9.97 17.92 9.11
CA GLU A 17 -9.07 18.54 8.12
C GLU A 17 -7.59 18.22 8.41
N PHE A 18 -7.21 18.15 9.69
CA PHE A 18 -5.88 17.74 10.13
C PHE A 18 -5.56 16.28 9.74
N LEU A 19 -6.51 15.35 9.92
CA LEU A 19 -6.32 13.94 9.57
C LEU A 19 -6.28 13.70 8.04
N ALA A 20 -7.05 14.46 7.26
CA ALA A 20 -7.00 14.40 5.79
C ALA A 20 -5.63 14.86 5.23
N ARG A 21 -5.05 15.93 5.81
CA ARG A 21 -3.71 16.42 5.44
C ARG A 21 -2.57 15.48 5.87
N ALA A 22 -2.75 14.72 6.94
CA ALA A 22 -1.76 13.73 7.39
C ALA A 22 -1.75 12.44 6.54
N ALA A 23 -2.87 12.11 5.88
CA ALA A 23 -3.04 10.88 5.09
C ALA A 23 -2.48 10.97 3.65
N ILE A 24 -2.35 12.17 3.08
CA ILE A 24 -1.92 12.38 1.68
C ILE A 24 -0.39 12.50 1.62
N GLY A 25 0.27 11.35 1.59
CA GLY A 25 1.73 11.24 1.47
C GLY A 25 2.22 11.31 0.02
N GLY A 26 2.44 12.50 -0.52
CA GLY A 26 3.28 12.73 -1.71
C GLY A 26 4.65 13.26 -1.27
N GLY A 27 5.71 12.49 -1.47
CA GLY A 27 7.07 12.99 -1.29
C GLY A 27 7.40 13.96 -2.41
N VAL A 28 7.34 15.26 -2.16
CA VAL A 28 7.91 16.25 -3.06
C VAL A 28 9.43 16.16 -2.92
N LEU A 29 10.09 15.65 -3.96
CA LEU A 29 11.51 15.91 -4.20
C LEU A 29 11.67 17.42 -4.38
N ALA A 30 12.38 18.07 -3.47
CA ALA A 30 12.79 19.45 -3.66
C ALA A 30 13.78 19.50 -4.82
N LEU A 31 13.32 19.91 -6.00
CA LEU A 31 14.20 20.32 -7.09
C LEU A 31 14.78 21.69 -6.72
N GLY A 32 16.12 21.74 -6.66
CA GLY A 32 16.88 22.94 -6.35
C GLY A 32 16.60 24.08 -7.33
N SER A 33 16.59 25.29 -6.80
CA SER A 33 16.36 26.55 -7.49
C SER A 33 17.31 26.75 -8.67
N LEU A 34 16.77 26.99 -9.86
CA LEU A 34 17.50 27.57 -11.00
C LEU A 34 16.84 28.90 -11.41
N PRO A 35 17.62 29.85 -11.96
CA PRO A 35 17.33 31.27 -11.87
C PRO A 35 16.19 31.71 -12.79
N SER A 36 15.42 32.66 -12.30
CA SER A 36 14.31 33.30 -13.00
C SER A 36 14.82 34.16 -14.16
N SER A 37 14.60 33.72 -15.40
CA SER A 37 14.53 34.63 -16.55
C SER A 37 13.08 34.72 -17.02
N ARG A 38 12.52 35.93 -16.89
CA ARG A 38 11.22 36.29 -17.44
C ARG A 38 11.34 36.32 -18.96
N GLY A 39 10.76 35.33 -19.63
CA GLY A 39 10.45 35.37 -21.06
C GLY A 39 9.01 34.93 -21.24
N ALA A 40 8.14 35.86 -21.63
CA ALA A 40 6.75 35.56 -21.99
C ALA A 40 6.74 34.78 -23.32
N ALA A 41 6.84 33.45 -23.23
CA ALA A 41 6.59 32.56 -24.35
C ALA A 41 5.10 32.15 -24.33
N ARG A 42 4.43 32.39 -25.46
CA ARG A 42 3.05 31.98 -25.73
C ARG A 42 2.87 30.50 -25.37
N ALA A 43 1.73 30.18 -24.76
CA ALA A 43 1.28 28.82 -24.56
C ALA A 43 1.15 28.13 -25.92
N GLU A 44 2.18 27.39 -26.32
CA GLU A 44 2.06 26.39 -27.36
C GLU A 44 1.16 25.28 -26.84
N SER A 45 0.13 24.97 -27.62
CA SER A 45 -0.80 23.88 -27.37
C SER A 45 -0.03 22.57 -27.26
N VAL A 46 -0.05 21.96 -26.08
CA VAL A 46 0.41 20.58 -25.89
C VAL A 46 -0.43 19.71 -26.83
N SER A 47 0.23 19.10 -27.82
CA SER A 47 -0.40 18.19 -28.77
C SER A 47 -1.09 17.05 -28.03
N ALA A 48 -2.34 16.75 -28.40
CA ALA A 48 -3.14 15.64 -27.89
C ALA A 48 -2.63 14.26 -28.38
N SER A 49 -1.33 13.99 -28.27
CA SER A 49 -0.65 12.77 -28.70
C SER A 49 -0.31 11.82 -27.54
N GLY A 50 -1.00 11.96 -26.39
CA GLY A 50 -0.88 11.01 -25.29
C GLY A 50 -1.55 9.67 -25.61
N PRO A 51 -1.07 8.55 -25.05
CA PRO A 51 -1.71 7.23 -25.16
C PRO A 51 -3.23 7.30 -24.97
N GLU A 52 -4.00 6.65 -25.84
CA GLU A 52 -5.47 6.75 -25.88
C GLU A 52 -6.14 6.44 -24.52
N TRP A 53 -5.56 5.55 -23.72
CA TRP A 53 -6.06 5.22 -22.39
C TRP A 53 -5.98 6.39 -21.38
N LEU A 54 -5.00 7.31 -21.51
CA LEU A 54 -4.94 8.54 -20.69
C LEU A 54 -6.10 9.49 -21.01
N LEU A 55 -6.66 9.39 -22.22
CA LEU A 55 -7.75 10.22 -22.72
C LEU A 55 -9.14 9.58 -22.47
N GLN A 56 -9.20 8.33 -21.98
CA GLN A 56 -10.47 7.67 -21.67
C GLN A 56 -11.18 8.35 -20.50
N ARG A 57 -12.26 9.07 -20.82
CA ARG A 57 -13.11 9.82 -19.87
C ARG A 57 -14.43 9.11 -19.51
N ARG A 58 -14.73 7.96 -20.12
CA ARG A 58 -16.03 7.28 -19.98
C ARG A 58 -15.92 5.99 -19.18
N GLN A 59 -16.72 5.92 -18.13
CA GLN A 59 -16.94 4.74 -17.31
C GLN A 59 -17.72 3.68 -18.10
N ARG A 60 -17.37 2.39 -17.96
CA ARG A 60 -18.33 1.31 -18.18
C ARG A 60 -19.17 1.19 -16.91
N THR A 61 -20.42 1.63 -16.96
CA THR A 61 -21.41 1.46 -15.88
C THR A 61 -21.38 0.01 -15.38
N PRO A 62 -21.42 -0.27 -14.06
CA PRO A 62 -21.48 -1.63 -13.59
C PRO A 62 -22.72 -2.33 -14.18
N LEU A 63 -22.49 -3.46 -14.84
CA LEU A 63 -23.49 -4.25 -15.59
C LEU A 63 -24.45 -5.05 -14.68
N THR A 64 -24.46 -4.77 -13.38
CA THR A 64 -25.24 -5.52 -12.38
C THR A 64 -25.70 -4.59 -11.25
N PRO A 65 -26.90 -4.80 -10.70
CA PRO A 65 -27.31 -4.08 -9.49
C PRO A 65 -26.31 -4.34 -8.37
N ALA A 66 -25.96 -3.29 -7.62
CA ALA A 66 -25.04 -3.41 -6.49
C ALA A 66 -25.58 -4.44 -5.48
N PRO A 67 -24.72 -5.29 -4.89
CA PRO A 67 -25.15 -6.25 -3.89
C PRO A 67 -25.81 -5.52 -2.71
N ARG A 68 -26.95 -6.01 -2.25
CA ARG A 68 -27.59 -5.49 -1.03
C ARG A 68 -26.81 -6.00 0.17
N VAL A 69 -26.11 -5.10 0.85
CA VAL A 69 -25.44 -5.40 2.12
C VAL A 69 -26.43 -5.17 3.26
N ILE A 70 -26.65 -6.18 4.09
CA ILE A 70 -27.52 -6.12 5.28
C ILE A 70 -26.71 -6.50 6.53
N GLU A 71 -27.21 -6.13 7.71
CA GLU A 71 -26.64 -6.51 9.02
C GLU A 71 -25.17 -6.08 9.25
N THR A 72 -24.73 -5.03 8.57
CA THR A 72 -23.39 -4.45 8.76
C THR A 72 -23.19 -3.98 10.19
N ARG A 73 -22.09 -4.40 10.82
CA ARG A 73 -21.66 -3.92 12.15
C ARG A 73 -20.32 -3.21 12.05
N HIS A 74 -20.16 -2.15 12.82
CA HIS A 74 -18.87 -1.48 13.00
C HIS A 74 -18.18 -2.04 14.24
N ILE A 75 -16.91 -2.39 14.08
CA ILE A 75 -16.10 -3.00 15.12
C ILE A 75 -14.86 -2.14 15.32
N ARG A 76 -14.55 -1.86 16.58
CA ARG A 76 -13.31 -1.20 16.97
C ARG A 76 -12.24 -2.27 17.24
N LEU A 77 -11.30 -2.39 16.33
CA LEU A 77 -10.18 -3.32 16.44
C LEU A 77 -9.12 -2.87 17.45
N CYS A 78 -8.72 -1.60 17.38
CA CYS A 78 -7.77 -0.99 18.31
C CYS A 78 -8.07 0.50 18.48
N TYR A 79 -7.89 1.00 19.70
CA TYR A 79 -7.96 2.42 20.01
C TYR A 79 -7.20 2.70 21.30
N ASN A 80 -6.30 3.68 21.26
CA ASN A 80 -5.71 4.28 22.44
C ASN A 80 -5.41 5.76 22.10
N PRO A 81 -5.84 6.74 22.91
CA PRO A 81 -5.63 8.16 22.63
C PRO A 81 -4.15 8.59 22.61
N GLU A 82 -3.26 7.81 23.21
CA GLU A 82 -1.82 8.06 23.29
C GLU A 82 -1.02 7.25 22.26
N ARG A 83 -1.71 6.57 21.33
CA ARG A 83 -1.08 5.69 20.34
C ARG A 83 -1.65 5.92 18.95
N TYR A 84 -0.76 6.02 17.98
CA TYR A 84 -1.09 5.85 16.58
C TYR A 84 -1.29 4.37 16.28
N CYS A 85 -2.49 4.00 15.85
CA CYS A 85 -2.82 2.67 15.34
C CYS A 85 -3.31 2.83 13.90
N GLY A 86 -2.53 2.38 12.91
CA GLY A 86 -2.90 2.69 11.53
C GLY A 86 -2.13 1.96 10.44
N HIS A 87 -2.54 2.26 9.22
CA HIS A 87 -2.03 1.65 7.99
C HIS A 87 -2.10 0.11 7.99
N PRO A 88 -3.30 -0.50 8.16
CA PRO A 88 -3.43 -1.95 8.12
C PRO A 88 -3.00 -2.57 6.79
N ARG A 89 -2.97 -1.79 5.70
CA ARG A 89 -2.39 -2.22 4.41
C ARG A 89 -0.91 -2.62 4.50
N GLN A 90 -0.20 -2.16 5.53
CA GLN A 90 1.22 -2.47 5.74
C GLN A 90 1.43 -3.73 6.56
N GLY A 91 0.37 -4.29 7.16
CA GLY A 91 0.41 -5.57 7.86
C GLY A 91 -0.50 -6.60 7.20
N VAL A 92 -0.43 -7.84 7.68
CA VAL A 92 -1.22 -8.94 7.11
C VAL A 92 -2.69 -8.76 7.48
N PHE A 93 -3.59 -8.80 6.50
CA PHE A 93 -5.03 -8.93 6.73
C PHE A 93 -5.49 -10.26 6.12
N ARG A 94 -5.90 -11.20 6.97
CA ARG A 94 -6.35 -12.52 6.51
C ARG A 94 -7.50 -13.07 7.35
N TYR A 95 -8.50 -13.62 6.66
CA TYR A 95 -9.52 -14.50 7.25
C TYR A 95 -9.16 -15.96 6.95
N PHE A 96 -9.11 -16.80 7.99
CA PHE A 96 -8.76 -18.22 7.87
C PHE A 96 -9.98 -19.15 7.84
N GLY A 97 -11.19 -18.65 8.10
CA GLY A 97 -12.39 -19.47 8.32
C GLY A 97 -12.75 -19.54 9.80
N ASN A 98 -13.95 -20.03 10.13
CA ASN A 98 -14.40 -20.30 11.51
C ASN A 98 -14.24 -19.11 12.47
N GLY A 99 -14.40 -17.89 11.97
CA GLY A 99 -14.26 -16.67 12.77
C GLY A 99 -12.82 -16.19 13.01
N GLU A 100 -11.79 -16.94 12.60
CA GLU A 100 -10.39 -16.55 12.81
C GLU A 100 -9.94 -15.50 11.79
N ILE A 101 -9.62 -14.29 12.28
CA ILE A 101 -9.12 -13.15 11.50
C ILE A 101 -7.81 -12.66 12.13
N ILE A 102 -6.83 -12.32 11.31
CA ILE A 102 -5.69 -11.50 11.71
C ILE A 102 -5.68 -10.16 10.97
N VAL A 103 -5.28 -9.11 11.66
CA VAL A 103 -5.07 -7.78 11.10
C VAL A 103 -3.78 -7.20 11.66
N GLY A 104 -2.84 -6.90 10.76
CA GLY A 104 -1.57 -6.27 11.09
C GLY A 104 -1.64 -4.77 10.85
N HIS A 105 -1.09 -3.96 11.76
CA HIS A 105 -1.05 -2.51 11.65
C HIS A 105 0.10 -1.92 12.47
N ASN A 106 0.45 -0.65 12.18
CA ASN A 106 1.53 0.04 12.86
C ASN A 106 1.06 0.64 14.18
N HIS A 107 1.80 0.38 15.24
CA HIS A 107 1.62 0.91 16.58
C HIS A 107 2.78 1.80 16.98
N ALA A 108 2.55 3.09 17.19
CA ALA A 108 3.57 4.02 17.67
C ALA A 108 2.99 4.94 18.76
N PRO A 109 3.76 5.37 19.78
CA PRO A 109 3.30 6.41 20.71
C PRO A 109 2.92 7.68 19.94
N CYS A 110 1.82 8.34 20.26
CA CYS A 110 1.36 9.51 19.51
C CYS A 110 0.54 10.44 20.39
N GLU A 111 1.06 11.64 20.62
CA GLU A 111 0.37 12.68 21.39
C GLU A 111 -0.64 13.49 20.55
N TYR A 112 -0.58 13.36 19.22
CA TYR A 112 -1.42 14.10 18.28
C TYR A 112 -1.33 15.64 18.42
N LYS A 113 -0.17 16.17 18.83
CA LYS A 113 0.07 17.61 18.97
C LYS A 113 0.71 18.24 17.74
N LYS A 114 1.52 17.45 17.01
CA LYS A 114 2.23 17.90 15.81
C LYS A 114 1.90 16.97 14.65
N VAL A 115 1.93 17.50 13.42
CA VAL A 115 1.73 16.69 12.20
C VAL A 115 2.70 15.50 12.18
N MET A 116 3.93 15.70 12.62
CA MET A 116 4.97 14.65 12.64
C MET A 116 4.63 13.48 13.57
N ASP A 117 3.78 13.67 14.58
CA ASP A 117 3.40 12.59 15.50
C ASP A 117 2.70 11.44 14.75
N ALA A 118 1.93 11.78 13.70
CA ALA A 118 1.19 10.85 12.87
C ALA A 118 1.64 10.80 11.40
N ARG A 119 2.67 11.58 11.01
CA ARG A 119 3.17 11.61 9.62
C ARG A 119 3.85 10.29 9.26
N HIS A 120 3.70 9.87 8.01
CA HIS A 120 4.39 8.71 7.45
C HIS A 120 5.90 8.95 7.22
N GLY A 121 6.71 7.89 7.30
CA GLY A 121 8.14 7.89 6.97
C GLY A 121 9.09 8.11 8.16
N VAL A 122 10.39 8.15 7.87
CA VAL A 122 11.50 8.18 8.86
C VAL A 122 11.31 9.20 9.98
N GLY A 123 10.93 10.43 9.63
CA GLY A 123 10.78 11.52 10.59
C GLY A 123 9.45 11.50 11.36
N GLY A 124 8.56 10.56 11.07
CA GLY A 124 7.23 10.47 11.64
C GLY A 124 7.00 9.21 12.46
N TYR A 125 5.81 8.62 12.38
CA TYR A 125 5.44 7.50 13.25
C TYR A 125 6.24 6.22 12.95
N HIS A 126 6.68 6.02 11.70
CA HIS A 126 7.31 4.76 11.29
C HIS A 126 8.52 4.40 12.16
N SER A 127 9.46 5.32 12.33
CA SER A 127 10.70 5.09 13.10
C SER A 127 10.48 4.74 14.58
N ARG A 128 9.24 4.92 15.08
CA ARG A 128 8.83 4.65 16.45
C ARG A 128 7.77 3.55 16.53
N ALA A 129 7.49 2.89 15.41
CA ALA A 129 6.40 1.95 15.29
C ALA A 129 6.85 0.50 15.54
N LYS A 130 5.93 -0.30 16.06
CA LYS A 130 5.96 -1.75 15.95
C LYS A 130 4.88 -2.17 14.97
N LEU A 131 5.17 -3.12 14.09
CA LEU A 131 4.11 -3.78 13.34
C LEU A 131 3.49 -4.86 14.23
N LEU A 132 2.28 -4.59 14.70
CA LEU A 132 1.51 -5.48 15.56
C LEU A 132 0.51 -6.26 14.73
N LEU A 133 0.42 -7.56 14.95
CA LEU A 133 -0.62 -8.43 14.45
C LEU A 133 -1.60 -8.72 15.58
N GLN A 134 -2.86 -8.29 15.43
CA GLN A 134 -3.93 -8.65 16.35
C GLN A 134 -4.77 -9.78 15.74
N ARG A 135 -5.35 -10.62 16.59
CA ARG A 135 -6.16 -11.77 16.19
C ARG A 135 -7.52 -11.73 16.85
N SER A 136 -8.53 -12.14 16.10
CA SER A 136 -9.86 -12.44 16.58
C SER A 136 -10.21 -13.89 16.24
N LEU A 137 -10.96 -14.55 17.12
CA LEU A 137 -11.44 -15.92 16.96
C LEU A 137 -12.97 -16.00 16.82
N ASP A 138 -13.66 -14.87 16.85
CA ASP A 138 -15.13 -14.77 16.91
C ASP A 138 -15.72 -13.90 15.77
N GLY A 139 -15.01 -13.84 14.64
CA GLY A 139 -15.42 -13.07 13.47
C GLY A 139 -15.13 -11.58 13.58
N GLY A 140 -14.18 -11.19 14.44
CA GLY A 140 -13.76 -9.81 14.65
C GLY A 140 -14.45 -9.13 15.82
N GLN A 141 -15.31 -9.80 16.58
CA GLN A 141 -16.06 -9.16 17.68
C GLN A 141 -15.14 -8.78 18.84
N THR A 142 -14.18 -9.64 19.18
CA THR A 142 -13.16 -9.39 20.21
C THR A 142 -11.74 -9.54 19.67
N TRP A 143 -10.81 -8.80 20.29
CA TRP A 143 -9.39 -8.72 19.95
C TRP A 143 -8.55 -8.74 21.24
N PRO A 144 -8.35 -9.91 21.86
CA PRO A 144 -7.68 -10.00 23.15
C PRO A 144 -6.16 -9.80 23.02
N GLU A 145 -5.57 -9.10 24.00
CA GLU A 145 -4.15 -8.69 23.99
C GLU A 145 -3.18 -9.88 24.06
N ASP A 146 -3.60 -10.99 24.68
CA ASP A 146 -2.79 -12.21 24.80
C ASP A 146 -2.58 -12.95 23.46
N GLN A 147 -3.32 -12.56 22.42
CA GLN A 147 -3.16 -13.08 21.05
C GLN A 147 -2.30 -12.18 20.15
N GLU A 148 -1.79 -11.06 20.69
CA GLU A 148 -1.00 -10.11 19.91
C GLU A 148 0.41 -10.64 19.60
N VAL A 149 0.87 -10.36 18.37
CA VAL A 149 2.22 -10.71 17.92
C VAL A 149 2.90 -9.48 17.34
N VAL A 150 4.04 -9.10 17.90
CA VAL A 150 4.92 -8.10 17.26
C VAL A 150 5.69 -8.81 16.14
N VAL A 151 5.37 -8.46 14.90
CA VAL A 151 6.01 -9.05 13.71
C VAL A 151 7.37 -8.40 13.43
N TYR A 152 7.45 -7.08 13.64
CA TYR A 152 8.67 -6.32 13.47
C TYR A 152 8.67 -5.09 14.36
N ASP A 153 9.83 -4.76 14.92
CA ASP A 153 10.02 -3.62 15.82
C ASP A 153 10.98 -2.60 15.18
N GLU A 154 10.45 -1.47 14.70
CA GLU A 154 11.24 -0.43 14.07
C GLU A 154 12.09 0.35 15.11
N THR A 155 11.83 0.17 16.42
CA THR A 155 12.51 0.91 17.49
C THR A 155 13.89 0.35 17.85
N ILE A 156 14.25 -0.83 17.32
CA ILE A 156 15.58 -1.42 17.53
C ILE A 156 16.68 -0.55 16.90
N SER A 157 17.91 -0.68 17.42
CA SER A 157 19.03 0.14 16.95
C SER A 157 19.36 -0.10 15.47
N PRO A 158 19.93 0.88 14.75
CA PRO A 158 20.38 0.69 13.37
C PRO A 158 21.30 -0.54 13.18
N GLU A 159 22.16 -0.84 14.15
CA GLU A 159 23.06 -1.99 14.16
C GLU A 159 22.25 -3.29 14.26
N ALA A 160 21.24 -3.33 15.13
CA ALA A 160 20.33 -4.46 15.25
C ALA A 160 19.49 -4.66 13.98
N LYS A 161 19.02 -3.57 13.34
CA LYS A 161 18.34 -3.63 12.03
C LYS A 161 19.25 -4.24 10.97
N ARG A 162 20.50 -3.79 10.89
CA ARG A 162 21.49 -4.32 9.95
C ARG A 162 21.76 -5.80 10.21
N ALA A 163 21.99 -6.18 11.47
CA ALA A 163 22.21 -7.57 11.85
C ALA A 163 21.01 -8.46 11.53
N PHE A 164 19.79 -7.96 11.71
CA PHE A 164 18.57 -8.66 11.33
C PHE A 164 18.43 -8.82 9.81
N LEU A 165 18.66 -7.75 9.03
CA LEU A 165 18.48 -7.79 7.57
C LEU A 165 19.51 -8.66 6.87
N PHE A 166 20.78 -8.56 7.28
CA PHE A 166 21.91 -9.14 6.57
C PHE A 166 22.51 -10.32 7.34
N GLN A 167 21.70 -11.36 7.54
CA GLN A 167 22.12 -12.62 8.17
C GLN A 167 22.72 -13.56 7.12
N LYS A 168 24.03 -13.43 6.90
CA LYS A 168 24.76 -14.30 5.96
C LYS A 168 24.71 -15.77 6.42
N ASP A 169 24.40 -16.67 5.51
CA ASP A 169 24.40 -18.14 5.71
C ASP A 169 23.51 -18.64 6.87
N ALA A 170 22.55 -17.83 7.32
CA ALA A 170 21.62 -18.24 8.36
C ALA A 170 20.69 -19.36 7.85
N PRO A 171 20.50 -20.43 8.64
CA PRO A 171 19.57 -21.50 8.27
C PRO A 171 18.15 -20.92 8.20
N ARG A 172 17.37 -21.39 7.23
CA ARG A 172 15.97 -20.99 7.05
C ARG A 172 15.08 -22.22 7.11
N ASP A 173 13.92 -22.07 7.74
CA ASP A 173 12.99 -23.15 7.89
C ASP A 173 12.36 -23.51 6.54
N GLU A 174 12.11 -24.80 6.34
CA GLU A 174 11.31 -25.25 5.21
C GLU A 174 9.86 -24.82 5.42
N CYS A 175 9.36 -23.97 4.53
CA CYS A 175 8.02 -23.41 4.60
C CYS A 175 7.25 -23.74 3.33
N ASP A 176 6.12 -24.45 3.44
CA ASP A 176 5.15 -24.53 2.33
C ASP A 176 4.28 -23.27 2.33
N MET A 177 4.58 -22.36 1.41
CA MET A 177 3.86 -21.09 1.30
C MET A 177 2.58 -21.18 0.47
N PHE A 178 2.23 -22.36 -0.05
CA PHE A 178 0.96 -22.63 -0.73
C PHE A 178 -0.16 -23.07 0.23
N ARG A 179 0.15 -23.35 1.50
CA ARG A 179 -0.86 -23.65 2.52
C ARG A 179 -1.75 -22.42 2.80
N ARG A 180 -3.00 -22.68 3.20
CA ARG A 180 -3.97 -21.63 3.54
C ARG A 180 -3.54 -20.82 4.76
N GLU A 181 -2.86 -21.49 5.69
CA GLU A 181 -2.33 -20.95 6.94
C GLU A 181 -1.10 -20.08 6.74
N SER A 182 -0.40 -20.28 5.63
CA SER A 182 0.84 -19.56 5.36
C SER A 182 0.57 -18.12 4.95
N VAL A 183 1.33 -17.19 5.52
CA VAL A 183 1.23 -15.76 5.24
C VAL A 183 2.63 -15.15 5.12
N PHE A 184 2.72 -14.11 4.31
CA PHE A 184 3.90 -13.28 4.20
C PHE A 184 3.66 -11.95 4.91
N PHE A 185 4.67 -11.47 5.61
CA PHE A 185 4.78 -10.07 5.98
C PHE A 185 5.82 -9.44 5.07
N PHE A 186 5.48 -8.35 4.41
CA PHE A 186 6.40 -7.53 3.63
C PHE A 186 6.68 -6.26 4.41
N GLY A 187 7.88 -6.21 4.98
CA GLY A 187 8.36 -5.12 5.79
C GLY A 187 9.11 -4.09 4.97
N ARG A 188 9.19 -2.90 5.57
CA ARG A 188 10.08 -1.82 5.18
C ARG A 188 10.77 -1.32 6.43
N THR A 189 12.04 -1.02 6.32
CA THR A 189 12.81 -0.41 7.41
C THR A 189 13.85 0.53 6.82
N PHE A 190 14.36 1.42 7.66
CA PHE A 190 15.36 2.41 7.25
C PHE A 190 16.72 2.08 7.84
N LEU A 191 17.77 2.30 7.02
CA LEU A 191 19.16 2.23 7.45
C LEU A 191 19.82 3.59 7.22
N PRO A 192 20.63 4.12 8.17
CA PRO A 192 21.22 5.45 8.06
C PRO A 192 21.98 5.70 6.76
N GLU A 193 22.75 4.72 6.28
CA GLU A 193 23.55 4.77 5.07
C GLU A 193 22.72 4.81 3.77
N ARG A 194 21.44 4.41 3.82
CA ARG A 194 20.51 4.47 2.68
C ARG A 194 19.66 5.75 2.69
N GLY A 195 19.87 6.64 3.66
CA GLY A 195 19.14 7.89 3.80
C GLY A 195 17.63 7.67 3.95
N LYS A 196 16.84 8.12 2.97
CA LYS A 196 15.38 7.95 2.95
C LYS A 196 14.90 6.71 2.20
N LYS A 197 15.81 5.94 1.56
CA LYS A 197 15.43 4.73 0.83
C LYS A 197 15.19 3.59 1.81
N GLU A 198 14.01 3.00 1.74
CA GLU A 198 13.63 1.86 2.58
C GLU A 198 14.32 0.59 2.05
N VAL A 199 14.62 -0.34 2.96
CA VAL A 199 14.93 -1.73 2.61
C VAL A 199 13.62 -2.50 2.63
N CYS A 200 13.21 -3.02 1.48
CA CYS A 200 12.07 -3.94 1.39
C CYS A 200 12.52 -5.35 1.73
N PHE A 201 11.80 -6.01 2.62
CA PHE A 201 12.07 -7.39 2.99
C PHE A 201 10.78 -8.19 3.20
N ALA A 202 10.88 -9.51 3.21
CA ALA A 202 9.78 -10.41 3.53
C ALA A 202 10.13 -11.37 4.67
N LEU A 203 9.13 -11.66 5.49
CA LEU A 203 9.11 -12.74 6.49
C LEU A 203 7.99 -13.72 6.15
N ARG A 204 8.21 -14.99 6.47
CA ARG A 204 7.22 -16.07 6.29
C ARG A 204 6.71 -16.53 7.63
N SER A 205 5.45 -16.93 7.64
CA SER A 205 4.81 -17.66 8.71
C SER A 205 3.97 -18.77 8.09
N VAL A 206 4.01 -19.97 8.68
CA VAL A 206 3.23 -21.14 8.25
C VAL A 206 2.13 -21.51 9.25
N ASP A 207 1.95 -20.71 10.29
CA ASP A 207 1.08 -20.99 11.43
C ASP A 207 0.05 -19.86 11.69
N LYS A 208 -0.37 -19.21 10.59
CA LYS A 208 -1.32 -18.08 10.59
C LYS A 208 -0.76 -16.82 11.29
N GLY A 209 0.55 -16.61 11.27
CA GLY A 209 1.21 -15.44 11.85
C GLY A 209 1.43 -15.53 13.37
N ARG A 210 1.41 -16.73 13.95
CA ARG A 210 1.73 -16.92 15.38
C ARG A 210 3.23 -16.82 15.61
N THR A 211 4.00 -17.44 14.72
CA THR A 211 5.46 -17.32 14.67
C THR A 211 5.90 -16.86 13.29
N TRP A 212 7.08 -16.26 13.26
CA TRP A 212 7.67 -15.68 12.06
C TRP A 212 9.11 -16.15 11.95
N GLU A 213 9.56 -16.39 10.72
CA GLU A 213 10.97 -16.64 10.47
C GLU A 213 11.85 -15.51 10.98
N LYS A 214 13.06 -15.86 11.44
CA LYS A 214 14.02 -14.90 11.98
C LYS A 214 14.93 -14.31 10.92
N THR A 215 15.13 -15.01 9.82
CA THR A 215 15.95 -14.56 8.69
C THR A 215 15.03 -13.95 7.63
N PRO A 216 15.18 -12.67 7.27
CA PRO A 216 14.38 -12.02 6.24
C PRO A 216 14.89 -12.30 4.82
N THR A 217 13.99 -12.26 3.85
CA THR A 217 14.34 -12.19 2.42
C THR A 217 14.41 -10.72 2.03
N ILE A 218 15.59 -10.20 1.68
CA ILE A 218 15.70 -8.86 1.10
C ILE A 218 15.20 -8.90 -0.36
N ILE A 219 14.47 -7.86 -0.77
CA ILE A 219 13.91 -7.76 -2.11
C ILE A 219 14.45 -6.50 -2.79
N GLU A 220 15.17 -6.70 -3.89
CA GLU A 220 15.79 -5.64 -4.68
C GLU A 220 15.45 -5.80 -6.16
N HIS A 221 15.52 -4.69 -6.90
CA HIS A 221 15.34 -4.70 -8.34
C HIS A 221 16.63 -5.16 -9.04
N PRO A 222 16.57 -5.91 -10.16
CA PRO A 222 17.77 -6.34 -10.90
C PRO A 222 18.62 -5.18 -11.43
N ASP A 223 18.02 -4.02 -11.72
CA ASP A 223 18.74 -2.81 -12.16
C ASP A 223 19.56 -2.15 -11.04
N GLY A 224 19.57 -2.75 -9.84
CA GLY A 224 20.41 -2.36 -8.73
C GLY A 224 19.67 -1.62 -7.62
N PRO A 225 20.39 -1.27 -6.53
CA PRO A 225 19.83 -0.69 -5.31
C PRO A 225 19.29 0.75 -5.50
N GLU A 226 19.56 1.35 -6.66
CA GLU A 226 19.06 2.68 -6.99
C GLU A 226 17.56 2.69 -7.27
N VAL A 227 17.01 1.60 -7.80
CA VAL A 227 15.58 1.41 -8.02
C VAL A 227 14.93 1.01 -6.70
N HIS A 228 14.14 1.93 -6.14
CA HIS A 228 13.44 1.68 -4.89
C HIS A 228 12.29 0.70 -5.11
N VAL A 229 12.31 -0.43 -4.40
CA VAL A 229 11.23 -1.41 -4.38
C VAL A 229 10.46 -1.26 -3.07
N HIS A 230 9.14 -1.21 -3.15
CA HIS A 230 8.25 -1.12 -1.99
C HIS A 230 7.07 -2.07 -2.16
N LYS A 231 6.75 -2.85 -1.12
CA LYS A 231 5.55 -3.68 -1.10
C LYS A 231 4.74 -3.45 0.18
N ASP A 232 3.44 -3.18 -0.01
CA ASP A 232 2.46 -3.29 1.07
C ASP A 232 2.01 -4.75 1.24
N CYS A 233 1.46 -5.10 2.40
CA CYS A 233 1.10 -6.47 2.78
C CYS A 233 -0.20 -7.00 2.15
N HIS A 234 -0.56 -6.54 0.95
CA HIS A 234 -1.60 -7.21 0.18
C HIS A 234 -1.16 -8.65 -0.16
N PRO A 235 -2.07 -9.64 -0.17
CA PRO A 235 -1.73 -11.04 -0.40
C PRO A 235 -0.97 -11.27 -1.71
N VAL A 236 -0.10 -12.29 -1.70
CA VAL A 236 0.55 -12.81 -2.91
C VAL A 236 -0.45 -13.66 -3.70
N ALA A 237 -0.33 -13.68 -5.02
CA ALA A 237 -1.06 -14.63 -5.85
C ALA A 237 -0.33 -15.98 -5.82
N ARG A 238 -1.04 -17.04 -5.42
CA ARG A 238 -0.58 -18.43 -5.51
C ARG A 238 -1.06 -19.00 -6.82
N MET A 239 -0.15 -19.24 -7.76
CA MET A 239 -0.54 -19.75 -9.06
C MET A 239 -1.02 -21.21 -8.98
N PRO A 240 -1.91 -21.66 -9.89
CA PRO A 240 -2.45 -23.01 -9.87
C PRO A 240 -1.41 -24.12 -10.05
N ASP A 241 -0.22 -23.79 -10.56
CA ASP A 241 0.92 -24.70 -10.70
C ASP A 241 1.51 -25.17 -9.35
N ARG A 242 1.08 -24.56 -8.23
CA ARG A 242 1.57 -24.80 -6.86
C ARG A 242 3.08 -24.65 -6.71
N LYS A 243 3.70 -23.87 -7.60
CA LYS A 243 5.14 -23.62 -7.63
C LYS A 243 5.44 -22.13 -7.71
N THR A 244 4.61 -21.36 -8.40
CA THR A 244 4.83 -19.93 -8.62
C THR A 244 3.99 -19.08 -7.66
N LEU A 245 4.67 -18.18 -6.94
CA LEU A 245 4.07 -17.07 -6.22
C LEU A 245 4.33 -15.78 -6.99
N LEU A 246 3.32 -14.91 -7.09
CA LEU A 246 3.47 -13.59 -7.69
C LEU A 246 3.11 -12.49 -6.69
N ALA A 247 3.87 -11.40 -6.71
CA ALA A 247 3.64 -10.23 -5.88
C ALA A 247 3.75 -8.95 -6.71
N ALA A 248 2.79 -8.04 -6.56
CA ALA A 248 2.90 -6.69 -7.08
C ALA A 248 3.67 -5.81 -6.10
N MET A 249 4.65 -5.06 -6.60
CA MET A 249 5.51 -4.17 -5.84
C MET A 249 5.57 -2.82 -6.53
N SER A 250 5.41 -1.74 -5.77
CA SER A 250 5.68 -0.40 -6.27
C SER A 250 7.17 -0.25 -6.51
N ILE A 251 7.54 0.30 -7.67
CA ILE A 251 8.93 0.62 -8.00
C ILE A 251 9.07 2.10 -8.31
N THR A 252 10.15 2.72 -7.83
CA THR A 252 10.55 4.07 -8.23
C THR A 252 11.79 3.95 -9.09
N ALA A 253 11.59 3.79 -10.41
CA ALA A 253 12.61 3.90 -11.45
C ALA A 253 12.35 5.16 -12.30
N THR A 254 13.08 5.35 -13.40
CA THR A 254 12.73 6.30 -14.47
C THR A 254 11.34 5.95 -15.04
N GLY A 255 10.31 6.49 -14.39
CA GLY A 255 8.92 6.07 -14.50
C GLY A 255 8.49 5.28 -13.25
N ALA A 256 7.84 5.95 -12.30
CA ALA A 256 7.28 5.28 -11.13
C ALA A 256 6.14 4.33 -11.57
N GLY A 257 6.11 3.13 -11.02
CA GLY A 257 5.26 2.06 -11.55
C GLY A 257 5.00 0.94 -10.57
N VAL A 258 4.38 -0.12 -11.09
CA VAL A 258 4.20 -1.38 -10.37
C VAL A 258 4.87 -2.48 -11.19
N ALA A 259 5.76 -3.22 -10.55
CA ALA A 259 6.39 -4.41 -11.10
C ALA A 259 5.84 -5.67 -10.43
N ILE A 260 5.90 -6.77 -11.17
CA ILE A 260 5.60 -8.11 -10.69
C ILE A 260 6.89 -8.80 -10.37
N PHE A 261 6.96 -9.35 -9.16
CA PHE A 261 8.03 -10.23 -8.73
C PHE A 261 7.47 -11.65 -8.60
N ALA A 262 8.28 -12.64 -8.96
CA ALA A 262 7.96 -14.04 -8.87
C ALA A 262 8.90 -14.76 -7.90
N SER A 263 8.34 -15.71 -7.16
CA SER A 263 9.10 -16.70 -6.40
C SER A 263 8.68 -18.10 -6.84
N THR A 264 9.67 -18.98 -7.02
CA THR A 264 9.47 -20.40 -7.29
C THR A 264 10.03 -21.30 -6.19
N ASP A 265 10.40 -20.70 -5.06
CA ASP A 265 11.12 -21.29 -3.94
C ASP A 265 10.48 -20.94 -2.60
N ASN A 266 9.14 -20.90 -2.57
CA ASN A 266 8.36 -20.59 -1.37
C ASN A 266 8.71 -19.22 -0.73
N GLY A 267 9.05 -18.23 -1.54
CA GLY A 267 9.38 -16.87 -1.11
C GLY A 267 10.78 -16.68 -0.55
N LEU A 268 11.68 -17.65 -0.74
CA LEU A 268 13.09 -17.53 -0.37
C LEU A 268 13.79 -16.49 -1.26
N THR A 269 13.43 -16.42 -2.54
CA THR A 269 13.86 -15.37 -3.46
C THR A 269 12.67 -14.78 -4.21
N TRP A 270 12.77 -13.49 -4.55
CA TRP A 270 11.80 -12.78 -5.38
C TRP A 270 12.52 -12.16 -6.56
N ARG A 271 12.22 -12.62 -7.77
CA ARG A 271 12.84 -12.14 -9.00
C ARG A 271 11.88 -11.26 -9.76
N TYR A 272 12.36 -10.12 -10.25
CA TYR A 272 11.61 -9.29 -11.18
C TYR A 272 11.14 -10.13 -12.38
N ARG A 273 9.88 -9.95 -12.77
CA ARG A 273 9.24 -10.69 -13.86
C ARG A 273 8.83 -9.78 -15.01
N ALA A 274 8.13 -8.70 -14.71
CA ALA A 274 7.61 -7.75 -15.69
C ALA A 274 7.13 -6.47 -14.99
N ASP A 275 7.05 -5.38 -15.73
CA ASP A 275 6.30 -4.20 -15.31
C ASP A 275 4.82 -4.41 -15.59
N ALA A 276 3.98 -4.32 -14.56
CA ALA A 276 2.53 -4.33 -14.70
C ALA A 276 1.99 -2.98 -15.17
N VAL A 277 2.62 -1.90 -14.73
CA VAL A 277 2.35 -0.56 -15.22
C VAL A 277 3.57 0.34 -15.04
N LYS A 278 3.85 1.16 -16.05
CA LYS A 278 4.79 2.28 -15.99
C LYS A 278 4.03 3.58 -16.17
N ASP A 279 4.34 4.59 -15.36
CA ASP A 279 3.90 5.94 -15.69
C ASP A 279 4.73 6.48 -16.88
N ILE A 280 4.15 6.38 -18.07
CA ILE A 280 4.69 6.94 -19.32
C ILE A 280 4.30 8.42 -19.52
N SER A 281 3.43 8.97 -18.68
CA SER A 281 3.01 10.37 -18.74
C SER A 281 4.02 11.33 -18.11
N GLN A 282 4.98 10.81 -17.33
CA GLN A 282 5.93 11.57 -16.52
C GLN A 282 5.28 12.59 -15.56
N MET A 283 3.97 12.45 -15.30
CA MET A 283 3.15 13.36 -14.52
C MET A 283 2.25 12.57 -13.56
N GLY A 284 2.86 11.77 -12.70
CA GLY A 284 2.14 10.89 -11.79
C GLY A 284 3.04 9.87 -11.09
N ARG A 285 2.41 8.96 -10.35
CA ARG A 285 2.99 7.67 -9.97
C ARG A 285 1.89 6.65 -9.72
N PHE A 286 2.11 5.41 -10.14
CA PHE A 286 1.29 4.28 -9.70
C PHE A 286 1.78 3.77 -8.35
N THR A 287 0.86 3.55 -7.42
CA THR A 287 1.16 3.04 -6.07
C THR A 287 -0.03 2.28 -5.49
N TYR A 288 0.10 1.77 -4.26
CA TYR A 288 -0.91 0.96 -3.57
C TYR A 288 -1.37 -0.22 -4.42
N ALA A 289 -0.40 -0.91 -5.01
CA ALA A 289 -0.68 -2.05 -5.87
C ALA A 289 -1.40 -3.17 -5.10
N GLY A 290 -2.30 -3.88 -5.78
CA GLY A 290 -2.93 -5.11 -5.31
C GLY A 290 -3.06 -6.09 -6.46
N LEU A 291 -2.64 -7.34 -6.25
CA LEU A 291 -2.68 -8.40 -7.27
C LEU A 291 -3.77 -9.41 -6.92
N LEU A 292 -4.65 -9.70 -7.88
CA LEU A 292 -5.70 -10.69 -7.77
C LEU A 292 -5.55 -11.74 -8.86
N LEU A 293 -5.57 -13.02 -8.47
CA LEU A 293 -5.72 -14.14 -9.39
C LEU A 293 -7.20 -14.51 -9.47
N LEU A 294 -7.76 -14.46 -10.67
CA LEU A 294 -9.14 -14.82 -10.95
C LEU A 294 -9.30 -16.34 -11.13
N PRO A 295 -10.51 -16.90 -10.94
CA PRO A 295 -10.77 -18.33 -11.13
C PRO A 295 -10.44 -18.87 -12.52
N ASP A 296 -10.48 -18.02 -13.55
CA ASP A 296 -10.14 -18.37 -14.93
C ASP A 296 -8.62 -18.31 -15.24
N GLY A 297 -7.80 -18.07 -14.21
CA GLY A 297 -6.34 -17.99 -14.34
C GLY A 297 -5.81 -16.61 -14.75
N ARG A 298 -6.67 -15.64 -15.06
CA ARG A 298 -6.23 -14.27 -15.34
C ARG A 298 -5.78 -13.56 -14.08
N LEU A 299 -4.78 -12.69 -14.22
CA LEU A 299 -4.32 -11.81 -13.16
C LEU A 299 -4.84 -10.39 -13.39
N GLN A 300 -5.24 -9.73 -12.30
CA GLN A 300 -5.58 -8.31 -12.28
C GLN A 300 -4.67 -7.58 -11.31
N CYS A 301 -4.01 -6.54 -11.79
CA CYS A 301 -3.21 -5.64 -10.97
C CYS A 301 -3.96 -4.32 -10.82
N TYR A 302 -4.39 -4.02 -9.60
CA TYR A 302 -5.01 -2.75 -9.24
C TYR A 302 -3.95 -1.81 -8.71
N ALA A 303 -4.01 -0.54 -9.06
CA ALA A 303 -3.12 0.49 -8.52
C ALA A 303 -3.81 1.86 -8.51
N LEU A 304 -3.42 2.71 -7.57
CA LEU A 304 -3.81 4.12 -7.56
C LEU A 304 -2.79 4.94 -8.35
N HIS A 305 -3.26 5.70 -9.32
CA HIS A 305 -2.42 6.65 -10.06
C HIS A 305 -2.52 8.03 -9.41
N ILE A 306 -1.49 8.49 -8.69
CA ILE A 306 -1.54 9.75 -7.92
C ILE A 306 -0.81 10.87 -8.66
N SER A 307 -1.42 12.07 -8.72
CA SER A 307 -0.78 13.29 -9.23
C SER A 307 0.09 13.98 -8.18
N PRO A 308 1.33 14.41 -8.48
CA PRO A 308 2.18 15.14 -7.53
C PRO A 308 1.93 16.66 -7.49
N ILE A 309 1.24 17.24 -8.47
CA ILE A 309 1.19 18.71 -8.68
C ILE A 309 -0.05 19.34 -8.02
N ASP A 310 -1.17 18.64 -7.92
CA ASP A 310 -2.37 19.12 -7.25
C ASP A 310 -3.29 17.94 -6.87
N PRO A 311 -3.46 17.61 -5.57
CA PRO A 311 -4.31 16.51 -5.13
C PRO A 311 -5.82 16.76 -5.37
N TRP A 312 -6.20 17.97 -5.80
CA TRP A 312 -7.60 18.35 -6.08
C TRP A 312 -7.90 18.48 -7.57
N LYS A 313 -6.89 18.48 -8.44
CA LYS A 313 -7.07 18.60 -9.90
C LYS A 313 -6.94 17.24 -10.58
N VAL A 314 -8.06 16.52 -10.59
CA VAL A 314 -8.22 15.24 -11.28
C VAL A 314 -8.50 15.48 -12.77
N ASP A 315 -7.56 15.12 -13.65
CA ASP A 315 -7.78 15.08 -15.11
C ASP A 315 -7.40 13.70 -15.67
N GLY A 316 -8.30 13.10 -16.46
CA GLY A 316 -8.13 11.75 -17.01
C GLY A 316 -8.04 10.63 -15.95
N ALA A 317 -7.13 9.68 -16.14
CA ALA A 317 -6.87 8.56 -15.23
C ALA A 317 -6.07 8.94 -13.97
N LYS A 318 -5.90 10.23 -13.67
CA LYS A 318 -5.20 10.71 -12.47
C LYS A 318 -6.14 10.66 -11.26
N ASP A 319 -5.59 10.30 -10.11
CA ASP A 319 -6.28 9.98 -8.85
C ASP A 319 -7.39 8.93 -9.02
N ALA A 320 -7.27 8.09 -10.05
CA ALA A 320 -8.16 6.98 -10.32
C ALA A 320 -7.53 5.67 -9.84
N ILE A 321 -8.39 4.78 -9.35
CA ILE A 321 -8.03 3.36 -9.25
C ILE A 321 -8.03 2.81 -10.67
N CYS A 322 -6.91 2.25 -11.08
CA CYS A 322 -6.71 1.62 -12.38
C CYS A 322 -6.55 0.12 -12.23
N VAL A 323 -6.88 -0.61 -13.30
CA VAL A 323 -6.64 -2.05 -13.43
C VAL A 323 -5.84 -2.34 -14.69
N CYS A 324 -4.82 -3.18 -14.57
CA CYS A 324 -4.16 -3.86 -15.69
C CYS A 324 -4.46 -5.36 -15.61
N ASN A 325 -4.51 -6.03 -16.76
CA ASN A 325 -4.81 -7.47 -16.82
C ASN A 325 -3.64 -8.23 -17.45
N SER A 326 -3.44 -9.46 -17.01
CA SER A 326 -2.52 -10.41 -17.64
C SER A 326 -3.20 -11.76 -17.82
N THR A 327 -3.00 -12.37 -18.99
CA THR A 327 -3.55 -13.69 -19.37
C THR A 327 -2.47 -14.75 -19.53
N ASP A 328 -1.20 -14.41 -19.30
CA ASP A 328 -0.03 -15.27 -19.54
C ASP A 328 0.80 -15.50 -18.27
N GLY A 329 0.15 -15.44 -17.10
CA GLY A 329 0.78 -15.61 -15.81
C GLY A 329 1.71 -14.45 -15.43
N GLY A 330 1.34 -13.21 -15.78
CA GLY A 330 2.02 -12.00 -15.34
C GLY A 330 3.29 -11.68 -16.10
N ARG A 331 3.45 -12.20 -17.32
CA ARG A 331 4.61 -11.91 -18.19
C ARG A 331 4.37 -10.67 -19.04
N THR A 332 3.14 -10.50 -19.54
CA THR A 332 2.70 -9.29 -20.24
C THR A 332 1.43 -8.74 -19.62
N TRP A 333 1.21 -7.44 -19.79
CA TRP A 333 0.13 -6.69 -19.15
C TRP A 333 -0.55 -5.76 -20.15
N SER A 334 -1.86 -5.63 -20.04
CA SER A 334 -2.62 -4.60 -20.75
C SER A 334 -2.27 -3.20 -20.25
N ASP A 335 -2.58 -2.18 -21.05
CA ASP A 335 -2.59 -0.80 -20.58
C ASP A 335 -3.48 -0.62 -19.33
N PRO A 336 -3.13 0.30 -18.42
CA PRO A 336 -3.95 0.61 -17.25
C PRO A 336 -5.26 1.28 -17.67
N ALA A 337 -6.38 0.72 -17.21
CA ALA A 337 -7.71 1.29 -17.42
C ALA A 337 -8.30 1.78 -16.09
N PRO A 338 -8.82 3.01 -15.98
CA PRO A 338 -9.51 3.47 -14.78
C PRO A 338 -10.81 2.68 -14.56
N ILE A 339 -11.08 2.24 -13.33
CA ILE A 339 -12.31 1.51 -12.94
C ILE A 339 -13.29 2.36 -12.14
N VAL A 340 -12.87 3.56 -11.74
CA VAL A 340 -13.71 4.59 -11.14
C VAL A 340 -13.88 5.73 -12.15
N GLY A 341 -14.90 6.57 -11.94
CA GLY A 341 -15.10 7.81 -12.70
C GLY A 341 -13.95 8.80 -12.49
N LYS A 342 -14.20 10.10 -12.72
CA LYS A 342 -13.17 11.12 -12.38
C LYS A 342 -12.81 10.91 -10.91
N GLY A 343 -11.53 10.81 -10.57
CA GLY A 343 -11.04 10.51 -9.23
C GLY A 343 -11.56 11.39 -8.09
N GLY A 344 -12.29 12.49 -8.38
CA GLY A 344 -13.04 13.29 -7.41
C GLY A 344 -14.48 12.83 -7.14
N ASP A 345 -15.10 12.05 -8.02
CA ASP A 345 -16.51 11.63 -7.90
C ASP A 345 -16.74 10.67 -6.72
N CYS A 346 -15.73 9.86 -6.37
CA CYS A 346 -15.76 9.02 -5.17
C CYS A 346 -15.60 9.81 -3.85
N TRP A 347 -15.26 11.10 -3.94
CA TRP A 347 -15.12 12.01 -2.79
C TRP A 347 -16.21 13.09 -2.73
N LYS A 348 -17.15 13.10 -3.69
CA LYS A 348 -18.31 14.00 -3.62
C LYS A 348 -19.19 13.63 -2.42
N LYS A 349 -19.74 14.64 -1.75
CA LYS A 349 -20.69 14.40 -0.67
C LYS A 349 -21.95 13.76 -1.25
N LEU A 350 -22.51 12.79 -0.53
CA LEU A 350 -23.87 12.30 -0.79
C LEU A 350 -24.84 13.51 -0.75
N GLY A 351 -25.34 13.92 -1.92
CA GLY A 351 -26.29 15.03 -2.05
C GLY A 351 -25.92 16.07 -3.10
N ASP A 352 -24.67 16.11 -3.57
CA ASP A 352 -24.26 17.00 -4.65
C ASP A 352 -24.65 16.37 -6.00
N LYS A 353 -25.90 16.59 -6.42
CA LYS A 353 -26.36 16.32 -7.80
C LYS A 353 -26.17 17.54 -8.68
#